data_AF-A0A553DQJ9-F1
#
_entry.id   AF-A0A553DQJ9-F1
#
_cell.length_a   1.000
_cell.length_b   1.000
_cell.length_c   1.000
_cell.angle_alpha   90.00
_cell.angle_beta   90.00
_cell.angle_gamma   90.00
#
_symmetry.space_group_name_H-M   'P 1'
#
loop_
_entity.id
_entity.type
_entity.pdbx_description
1 polymer ?
#
loop_
_entity_poly.entity_id
_entity_poly.type
_entity_poly.pdbx_seq_one_letter_code
_entity_poly.pdbx_strand_id
1 'polypeptide(L)' 'MKIIKEILEKDNLSIEDLIYCFEQVKKNGDIAVIKFDGERDEIGYTIFISFPLIKKREMIRADENSLKVALIKVLTKYLE' A
#
# COMPACT_ATOMS: atom_id res chain seq x y z
N MET A 1 2.86 -12.32 4.28
CA MET A 1 3.31 -11.94 2.92
C MET A 1 2.70 -12.80 1.81
N LYS A 2 2.67 -14.15 1.93
CA LYS A 2 2.11 -15.05 0.89
C LYS A 2 0.73 -14.64 0.34
N ILE A 3 -0.22 -14.33 1.23
CA ILE A 3 -1.57 -13.87 0.85
C ILE A 3 -1.55 -12.57 0.01
N ILE A 4 -0.67 -11.61 0.35
CA ILE A 4 -0.56 -10.36 -0.40
C ILE A 4 -0.07 -10.66 -1.82
N LYS A 5 0.95 -11.53 -1.96
CA LYS A 5 1.47 -11.94 -3.26
C LYS A 5 0.40 -12.63 -4.12
N GLU A 6 -0.32 -13.60 -3.57
CA GLU A 6 -1.38 -14.34 -4.27
C GLU A 6 -2.49 -13.41 -4.77
N ILE A 7 -2.84 -12.38 -4.00
CA ILE A 7 -3.85 -11.40 -4.41
C ILE A 7 -3.33 -10.49 -5.51
N LEU A 8 -2.09 -10.00 -5.42
CA LEU A 8 -1.50 -9.12 -6.43
C LEU A 8 -1.30 -9.79 -7.80
N GLU A 9 -1.25 -11.13 -7.84
CA GLU A 9 -1.10 -11.92 -9.08
C GLU A 9 -2.44 -12.21 -9.77
N LYS A 10 -3.60 -11.80 -9.21
CA LYS A 10 -4.90 -11.96 -9.88
C LYS A 10 -5.02 -11.06 -11.12
N ASP A 11 -5.61 -11.57 -12.19
CA ASP A 11 -5.84 -10.78 -13.42
C ASP A 11 -6.78 -9.57 -13.21
N ASN A 12 -7.77 -9.71 -12.32
CA ASN A 12 -8.79 -8.69 -12.06
C ASN A 12 -8.74 -8.18 -10.61
N LEU A 13 -7.70 -7.41 -10.28
CA LEU A 13 -7.59 -6.77 -8.97
C LEU A 13 -8.70 -5.73 -8.73
N SER A 14 -9.47 -5.92 -7.66
CA SER A 14 -10.38 -4.89 -7.15
C SER A 14 -9.69 -3.95 -6.14
N ILE A 15 -10.36 -2.86 -5.76
CA ILE A 15 -9.88 -2.00 -4.66
C ILE A 15 -10.01 -2.75 -3.34
N GLU A 16 -11.07 -3.52 -3.14
CA GLU A 16 -11.33 -4.31 -1.94
C GLU A 16 -10.22 -5.34 -1.69
N ASP A 17 -9.73 -5.99 -2.75
CA ASP A 17 -8.56 -6.89 -2.70
C ASP A 17 -7.31 -6.15 -2.18
N LEU A 18 -7.06 -4.93 -2.66
CA LEU A 18 -5.92 -4.11 -2.26
C LEU A 18 -6.04 -3.61 -0.80
N ILE A 19 -7.24 -3.19 -0.39
CA ILE A 19 -7.52 -2.80 0.99
C ILE A 19 -7.35 -4.01 1.92
N TYR A 20 -7.78 -5.20 1.50
CA TYR A 20 -7.54 -6.41 2.27
C TYR A 20 -6.04 -6.71 2.44
N CYS A 21 -5.22 -6.51 1.39
CA CYS A 21 -3.77 -6.59 1.51
C CYS A 21 -3.20 -5.60 2.53
N PHE A 22 -3.71 -4.37 2.59
CA PHE A 22 -3.35 -3.37 3.61
C PHE A 22 -3.67 -3.83 5.04
N GLU A 23 -4.80 -4.49 5.24
CA GLU A 23 -5.13 -5.10 6.54
C GLU A 23 -4.15 -6.24 6.89
N GLN A 24 -3.63 -6.97 5.91
CA GLN A 24 -2.58 -7.97 6.16
C GLN A 24 -1.24 -7.32 6.53
N VAL A 25 -0.90 -6.15 5.98
CA VAL A 25 0.28 -5.37 6.38
C VAL A 25 0.18 -5.02 7.87
N LYS A 26 -0.98 -4.51 8.31
CA LYS A 26 -1.26 -4.20 9.72
C LYS A 26 -1.13 -5.43 10.63
N LYS A 27 -1.64 -6.58 10.19
CA LYS A 27 -1.49 -7.86 10.93
C LYS A 27 -0.03 -8.32 11.07
N ASN A 28 0.88 -7.87 10.20
CA ASN A 28 2.32 -8.14 10.31
C ASN A 28 3.04 -7.17 11.26
N GLY A 29 2.30 -6.34 12.00
CA GLY A 29 2.83 -5.35 12.93
C GLY A 29 3.41 -4.10 12.25
N ASP A 30 3.13 -3.90 10.96
CA ASP A 30 3.52 -2.70 10.22
C ASP A 30 2.36 -1.70 10.18
N ILE A 31 2.67 -0.44 9.87
CA ILE A 31 1.66 0.62 9.75
C ILE A 31 1.40 0.85 8.27
N ALA A 32 0.12 0.89 7.88
CA ALA A 32 -0.31 1.18 6.51
C ALA A 32 -1.29 2.35 6.53
N VAL A 33 -1.05 3.37 5.70
CA VAL A 33 -1.83 4.61 5.68
C VAL A 33 -2.22 4.97 4.26
N ILE A 34 -3.49 5.36 4.09
CA ILE A 34 -4.04 5.95 2.87
C ILE A 34 -4.49 7.37 3.23
N LYS A 35 -3.87 8.37 2.60
CA LYS A 35 -4.21 9.78 2.76
C LYS A 35 -4.85 10.29 1.47
N PHE A 36 -6.03 10.86 1.61
CA PHE A 36 -6.77 11.50 0.53
C PHE A 36 -6.41 12.98 0.55
N ASP A 37 -5.68 13.42 -0.48
CA ASP A 37 -5.18 14.77 -0.58
C ASP A 37 -6.24 15.63 -1.26
N GLY A 38 -6.90 16.50 -0.49
CA GLY A 38 -7.97 17.36 -0.99
C GLY A 38 -7.47 18.50 -1.89
N GLU A 39 -6.86 19.53 -1.29
CA GLU A 39 -6.42 20.75 -1.99
C GLU A 39 -5.09 20.59 -2.73
N ARG A 40 -5.02 19.70 -3.74
CA ARG A 40 -3.89 19.66 -4.68
C ARG A 40 -4.41 19.49 -6.10
N ASP A 41 -3.95 20.36 -6.99
CA ASP A 41 -4.38 20.36 -8.40
C ASP A 41 -3.97 19.07 -9.15
N GLU A 42 -2.99 18.29 -8.66
CA GLU A 42 -2.39 17.18 -9.41
C GLU A 42 -2.01 15.92 -8.63
N ILE A 43 -2.21 15.82 -7.30
CA ILE A 43 -1.90 14.59 -6.53
C ILE A 43 -3.06 14.28 -5.58
N GLY A 44 -3.88 13.28 -5.92
CA GLY A 44 -5.06 12.90 -5.14
C GLY A 44 -4.82 11.96 -3.97
N TYR A 45 -3.74 11.17 -3.97
CA TYR A 45 -3.50 10.13 -2.96
C TYR A 45 -2.03 10.03 -2.56
N THR A 46 -1.78 10.11 -1.25
CA THR A 46 -0.50 9.69 -0.65
C THR A 46 -0.73 8.39 0.12
N ILE A 47 0.02 7.35 -0.22
CA ILE A 47 -0.06 6.06 0.44
C ILE A 47 1.32 5.66 0.94
N PHE A 48 1.42 5.19 2.18
CA PHE A 48 2.68 4.73 2.71
C PHE A 48 2.54 3.56 3.69
N ILE A 49 3.62 2.78 3.78
CA ILE A 49 3.81 1.71 4.76
C ILE A 49 5.08 2.04 5.56
N SER A 50 4.95 2.16 6.87
CA SER A 50 6.09 2.36 7.78
C SER A 50 6.28 1.15 8.69
N PHE A 51 7.52 0.88 9.04
CA PHE A 51 7.92 -0.32 9.76
C PHE A 51 8.33 0.02 11.20
N PRO A 52 8.15 -0.90 12.16
CA PRO A 52 8.76 -0.79 13.47
C PRO A 52 10.28 -0.61 13.36
N LEU A 53 10.87 0.22 14.23
CA LEU A 53 12.31 0.52 14.22
C LEU A 53 13.20 -0.73 14.24
N ILE A 54 12.75 -1.79 14.91
CA ILE A 54 13.47 -3.08 14.97
C ILE A 54 13.66 -3.74 13.60
N LYS A 55 12.78 -3.48 12.63
CA LYS A 55 12.88 -4.04 11.27
C LYS A 55 13.93 -3.32 10.42
N LYS A 56 14.42 -2.14 10.84
CA LYS A 56 15.43 -1.33 10.12
C LYS A 56 15.16 -1.17 8.62
N ARG A 57 13.89 -1.02 8.26
CA ARG A 57 13.42 -0.88 6.88
C ARG A 57 12.90 0.53 6.66
N GLU A 58 13.27 1.14 5.55
CA GLU A 58 12.77 2.46 5.16
C GLU A 58 11.28 2.43 4.85
N MET A 59 10.60 3.54 5.09
CA MET A 59 9.20 3.72 4.74
C MET A 59 9.00 3.58 3.23
N ILE A 60 7.99 2.82 2.84
CA ILE A 60 7.53 2.74 1.46
C ILE A 60 6.46 3.82 1.27
N ARG A 61 6.57 4.62 0.21
CA ARG A 61 5.62 5.70 -0.09
C ARG A 61 5.37 5.78 -1.60
N ALA A 62 4.12 6.05 -1.98
CA ALA A 62 3.73 6.43 -3.33
C ALA A 62 2.74 7.60 -3.27
N ASP A 63 2.91 8.55 -4.19
CA ASP A 63 2.05 9.71 -4.37
C ASP A 63 1.49 9.63 -5.80
N GLU A 64 0.18 9.42 -5.96
CA GLU A 64 -0.44 9.19 -7.28
C GLU A 64 -1.85 9.79 -7.37
N ASN A 65 -2.36 9.93 -8.60
CA ASN A 65 -3.75 10.33 -8.88
C ASN A 65 -4.76 9.19 -8.89
N SER A 66 -4.28 7.94 -8.83
CA SER A 66 -5.12 6.76 -8.75
C SER A 66 -4.83 5.98 -7.48
N LEU A 67 -5.86 5.85 -6.63
CA LEU A 67 -5.83 5.01 -5.43
C LEU A 67 -5.33 3.61 -5.77
N LYS A 68 -5.85 3.01 -6.85
CA LYS A 68 -5.46 1.66 -7.30
C LYS A 68 -3.97 1.59 -7.62
N VAL A 69 -3.45 2.55 -8.38
CA VAL A 69 -2.04 2.58 -8.79
C VAL A 69 -1.12 2.77 -7.59
N ALA A 70 -1.45 3.70 -6.68
CA ALA A 70 -0.69 3.93 -5.47
C ALA A 70 -0.65 2.68 -4.57
N LEU A 71 -1.79 2.01 -4.37
CA LEU A 71 -1.89 0.80 -3.57
C LEU A 71 -1.05 -0.34 -4.15
N ILE A 72 -1.11 -0.57 -5.47
CA ILE A 72 -0.29 -1.59 -6.14
C ILE A 72 1.19 -1.27 -5.95
N LYS A 73 1.63 -0.04 -6.23
CA LYS A 73 3.04 0.37 -6.11
C LYS A 73 3.61 0.07 -4.72
N VAL A 74 2.91 0.48 -3.65
CA VAL A 74 3.42 0.26 -2.29
C VAL A 74 3.35 -1.20 -1.84
N LEU A 75 2.31 -1.95 -2.25
CA LEU A 75 2.20 -3.38 -1.90
C LEU A 75 3.21 -4.24 -2.65
N THR A 76 3.49 -3.93 -3.92
CA THR A 76 4.56 -4.59 -4.68
C THR A 76 5.91 -4.36 -4.00
N LYS A 77 6.22 -3.10 -3.66
CA LYS A 77 7.46 -2.78 -2.94
C LYS A 77 7.52 -3.38 -1.54
N TYR A 78 6.38 -3.66 -0.89
CA TYR A 78 6.33 -4.32 0.41
C TYR A 78 6.75 -5.80 0.34
N LEU A 79 6.55 -6.45 -0.81
CA LEU A 79 6.93 -7.85 -1.07
C LEU A 79 8.40 -8.05 -1.39
N GLU A 80 9.10 -6.99 -1.78
CA GLU A 80 10.57 -6.93 -1.86
C GLU A 80 11.19 -6.96 -0.45
#